data_AF-A0A765TER4-F1
#
_entry.id   AF-A0A765TER4-F1
#
_cell.length_a   1.000
_cell.length_b   1.000
_cell.length_c   1.000
_cell.angle_alpha   90.00
_cell.angle_beta   90.00
_cell.angle_gamma   90.00
#
_symmetry.space_group_name_H-M   'P 1'
#
loop_
_entity.id
_entity.type
_entity.pdbx_description
1 polymer ?
#
loop_
_entity_poly.entity_id
_entity_poly.type
_entity_poly.pdbx_seq_one_letter_code
_entity_poly.pdbx_strand_id
1 'polypeptide(L)'
;MSTTTRKFKTVITDTGAKKLAQAAAPDGNPVRLTHMAVGDGGGTLPTPDSKQTRLVHEVWRHTVNRVFLDATHQNRIIAELVIPPETGGFWIREIGVFDEHGDLIAVGNTAESYKPTVAEGSGRAQTFRIILTVSSTATVALTVDNTMVMATVDYVDDKLKEHEQSRRHPDASLTAKGFTQLSSATNSTSEALAATPKAVKAAYDLANRKYTAQDATTEQKGLVQLSSATNSVSETMAATPKAVKAAYDLANGKYTAQDATTARKGLVQLSSATNSPSETLAATPKAVKTVMDETNKKAPLSSPALTGTPT
;
A
#
# COMPACT_ATOMS: atom_id res chain seq x y z
N MET A 1 -1.62 -47.37 44.60
CA MET A 1 -2.54 -46.44 43.92
C MET A 1 -3.09 -45.49 44.98
N SER A 2 -2.62 -44.24 45.00
CA SER A 2 -3.10 -43.25 45.98
C SER A 2 -4.42 -42.66 45.46
N THR A 3 -5.56 -43.21 45.89
CA THR A 3 -6.88 -42.57 45.72
C THR A 3 -6.92 -41.35 46.63
N THR A 4 -6.36 -40.25 46.13
CA THR A 4 -6.53 -38.93 46.76
C THR A 4 -7.99 -38.54 46.57
N THR A 5 -8.84 -38.90 47.53
CA THR A 5 -10.26 -38.50 47.55
C THR A 5 -10.30 -36.98 47.65
N ARG A 6 -10.48 -36.30 46.50
CA ARG A 6 -10.64 -34.85 46.46
C ARG A 6 -11.91 -34.48 47.24
N LYS A 7 -11.75 -33.71 48.32
CA LYS A 7 -12.84 -33.27 49.20
C LYS A 7 -13.94 -32.52 48.44
N PHE A 8 -13.56 -31.79 47.39
CA PHE A 8 -14.47 -31.10 46.47
C PHE A 8 -14.29 -31.67 45.07
N LYS A 9 -15.40 -32.06 44.45
CA LYS A 9 -15.45 -32.65 43.12
C LYS A 9 -16.69 -32.18 42.38
N THR A 10 -16.58 -32.15 41.05
CA THR A 10 -17.72 -32.02 40.16
C THR A 10 -17.97 -33.38 39.51
N VAL A 11 -19.24 -33.78 39.45
CA VAL A 11 -19.69 -35.02 38.82
C VAL A 11 -20.71 -34.65 37.75
N ILE A 12 -20.53 -35.22 36.56
CA ILE A 12 -21.52 -35.13 35.48
C ILE A 12 -22.63 -36.13 35.82
N THR A 13 -23.88 -35.68 35.75
CA THR A 13 -25.03 -36.54 36.03
C THR A 13 -25.26 -37.55 34.90
N ASP A 14 -25.98 -38.64 35.16
CA ASP A 14 -26.34 -39.61 34.12
C ASP A 14 -27.15 -38.95 32.99
N THR A 15 -27.99 -37.96 33.34
CA THR A 15 -28.73 -37.13 32.38
C THR A 15 -27.78 -36.25 31.57
N GLY A 16 -26.85 -35.56 32.22
CA GLY A 16 -25.84 -34.73 31.57
C GLY A 16 -24.94 -35.55 30.65
N ALA A 17 -24.49 -36.72 31.09
CA ALA A 17 -23.67 -37.63 30.29
C ALA A 17 -24.43 -38.11 29.04
N LYS A 18 -25.73 -38.45 29.17
CA LYS A 18 -26.57 -38.83 28.02
C LYS A 18 -26.72 -37.68 27.04
N LYS A 19 -27.01 -36.46 27.51
CA LYS A 19 -27.17 -35.29 26.63
C LYS A 19 -25.85 -34.88 25.96
N LEU A 20 -24.75 -34.91 26.70
CA LEU A 20 -23.42 -34.65 26.15
C LEU A 20 -23.00 -35.72 25.13
N ALA A 21 -23.36 -36.99 25.36
CA ALA A 21 -23.12 -38.08 24.39
C ALA A 21 -24.01 -37.98 23.15
N GLN A 22 -25.29 -37.59 23.31
CA GLN A 22 -26.20 -37.33 22.18
C GLN A 22 -25.73 -36.13 21.35
N ALA A 23 -25.27 -35.07 22.01
CA ALA A 23 -24.65 -33.95 21.33
C ALA A 23 -23.40 -34.39 20.58
N ALA A 24 -22.58 -35.30 21.12
CA ALA A 24 -21.40 -35.81 20.43
C ALA A 24 -21.67 -36.63 19.14
N ALA A 25 -22.93 -36.95 18.82
CA ALA A 25 -23.30 -37.63 17.59
C ALA A 25 -23.20 -36.71 16.36
N PRO A 26 -23.02 -37.25 15.13
CA PRO A 26 -22.88 -36.46 13.90
C PRO A 26 -24.02 -35.47 13.61
N ASP A 27 -25.25 -35.80 14.03
CA ASP A 27 -26.45 -34.97 13.91
C ASP A 27 -26.96 -34.49 15.29
N GLY A 28 -26.08 -34.48 16.30
CA GLY A 28 -26.43 -34.16 17.67
C GLY A 28 -26.77 -32.69 17.87
N ASN A 29 -27.90 -32.40 18.52
CA ASN A 29 -28.20 -31.03 18.95
C ASN A 29 -27.22 -30.61 20.05
N PRO A 30 -26.63 -29.41 19.97
CA PRO A 30 -25.67 -28.98 20.97
C PRO A 30 -26.32 -28.71 22.33
N VAL A 31 -25.68 -29.16 23.42
CA VAL A 31 -26.18 -28.89 24.78
C VAL A 31 -25.93 -27.43 25.16
N ARG A 32 -27.01 -26.66 25.35
CA ARG A 32 -26.96 -25.27 25.79
C ARG A 32 -27.07 -25.19 27.31
N LEU A 33 -25.98 -24.80 27.97
CA LEU A 33 -25.96 -24.54 29.42
C LEU A 33 -26.53 -23.14 29.68
N THR A 34 -27.73 -23.06 30.25
CA THR A 34 -28.46 -21.78 30.38
C THR A 34 -28.53 -21.26 31.80
N HIS A 35 -28.61 -22.15 32.80
CA HIS A 35 -28.75 -21.78 34.20
C HIS A 35 -27.73 -22.46 35.09
N MET A 36 -27.33 -21.78 36.15
CA MET A 36 -26.61 -22.38 37.28
C MET A 36 -27.39 -22.10 38.56
N ALA A 37 -27.37 -23.06 39.47
CA ALA A 37 -27.97 -22.90 40.78
C ALA A 37 -26.96 -23.24 41.88
N VAL A 38 -27.14 -22.61 43.03
CA VAL A 38 -26.41 -22.89 44.25
C VAL A 38 -27.37 -23.39 45.31
N GLY A 39 -26.87 -24.28 46.15
CA GLY A 39 -27.63 -24.91 47.23
C GLY A 39 -26.85 -24.94 48.54
N ASP A 40 -27.57 -25.01 49.65
CA ASP A 40 -26.98 -25.14 50.98
C ASP A 40 -26.80 -26.60 51.42
N GLY A 41 -27.15 -27.57 50.56
CA GLY A 41 -26.99 -29.00 50.83
C GLY A 41 -27.86 -29.54 51.97
N GLY A 42 -28.92 -28.82 52.37
CA GLY A 42 -29.76 -29.17 53.51
C GLY A 42 -29.05 -29.01 54.86
N GLY A 43 -28.05 -28.12 54.93
CA GLY A 43 -27.28 -27.84 56.15
C GLY A 43 -26.02 -28.70 56.33
N THR A 44 -25.77 -29.66 55.44
CA THR A 44 -24.56 -30.51 55.48
C THR A 44 -23.86 -30.49 54.12
N LEU A 45 -22.56 -30.83 54.08
CA LEU A 45 -21.81 -30.89 52.81
C LEU A 45 -22.29 -32.11 51.99
N PRO A 46 -23.00 -31.91 50.86
CA PRO A 46 -23.52 -33.03 50.09
C PRO A 46 -22.38 -33.71 49.32
N THR A 47 -22.50 -35.02 49.11
CA THR A 47 -21.61 -35.76 48.22
C THR A 47 -22.25 -35.83 46.83
N PRO A 48 -21.62 -35.25 45.79
CA PRO A 48 -22.18 -35.28 44.44
C PRO A 48 -22.29 -36.73 43.93
N ASP A 49 -23.46 -37.07 43.40
CA ASP A 49 -23.81 -38.37 42.82
C ASP A 49 -24.30 -38.17 41.38
N SER A 50 -23.88 -39.06 40.46
CA SER A 50 -24.26 -38.99 39.06
C SER A 50 -25.77 -39.22 38.86
N LYS A 51 -26.44 -39.89 39.79
CA LYS A 51 -27.89 -40.12 39.72
C LYS A 51 -28.74 -38.90 40.11
N GLN A 52 -28.13 -37.81 40.56
CA GLN A 52 -28.87 -36.60 40.93
C GLN A 52 -29.54 -35.96 39.72
N THR A 53 -30.81 -35.61 39.87
CA THR A 53 -31.59 -34.83 38.89
C THR A 53 -31.88 -33.41 39.35
N ARG A 54 -31.56 -33.11 40.62
CA ARG A 54 -31.73 -31.81 41.29
C ARG A 54 -30.70 -31.66 42.41
N LEU A 55 -30.45 -30.43 42.83
CA LEU A 55 -29.68 -30.14 44.04
C LEU A 55 -30.41 -30.66 45.29
N VAL A 56 -29.67 -30.97 46.36
CA VAL A 56 -30.25 -31.46 47.62
C VAL A 56 -31.18 -30.41 48.23
N HIS A 57 -30.75 -29.15 48.25
CA HIS A 57 -31.59 -28.02 48.59
C HIS A 57 -31.10 -26.76 47.86
N GLU A 58 -31.84 -26.40 46.82
CA GLU A 58 -31.56 -25.23 46.00
C GLU A 58 -32.00 -23.95 46.71
N VAL A 59 -31.08 -22.99 46.82
CA VAL A 59 -31.36 -21.68 47.47
C VAL A 59 -31.41 -20.53 46.47
N TRP A 60 -30.69 -20.65 45.34
CA TRP A 60 -30.70 -19.62 44.31
C TRP A 60 -30.34 -20.19 42.94
N ARG A 61 -31.07 -19.76 41.91
CA ARG A 61 -30.83 -20.11 40.50
C ARG A 61 -30.83 -18.85 39.65
N HIS A 62 -29.88 -18.78 38.72
CA HIS A 62 -29.80 -17.68 37.77
C HIS A 62 -29.21 -18.15 36.44
N THR A 63 -29.35 -17.33 35.40
CA THR A 63 -28.68 -17.56 34.12
C THR A 63 -27.17 -17.61 34.31
N VAL A 64 -26.50 -18.48 33.54
CA VAL A 64 -25.04 -18.59 33.56
C VAL A 64 -24.40 -17.30 33.07
N ASN A 65 -23.37 -16.82 33.76
CA ASN A 65 -22.68 -15.58 33.39
C ASN A 65 -21.73 -15.79 32.21
N ARG A 66 -20.95 -16.88 32.24
CA ARG A 66 -20.01 -17.19 31.17
C ARG A 66 -19.81 -18.69 31.08
N VAL A 67 -19.86 -19.25 29.87
CA VAL A 67 -19.41 -20.61 29.59
C VAL A 67 -18.26 -20.51 28.61
N PHE A 68 -17.12 -21.12 28.90
CA PHE A 68 -15.97 -21.13 28.00
C PHE A 68 -15.15 -22.41 28.14
N LEU A 69 -14.39 -22.73 27.10
CA LEU A 69 -13.43 -23.82 27.13
C LEU A 69 -12.12 -23.35 27.78
N ASP A 70 -11.53 -24.21 28.60
CA ASP A 70 -10.23 -23.94 29.18
C ASP A 70 -9.16 -23.91 28.08
N ALA A 71 -8.44 -22.79 27.97
CA ALA A 71 -7.41 -22.58 26.96
C ALA A 71 -6.24 -23.57 27.08
N THR A 72 -6.00 -24.10 28.28
CA THR A 72 -4.91 -25.05 28.54
C THR A 72 -5.35 -26.51 28.38
N HIS A 73 -6.63 -26.80 28.56
CA HIS A 73 -7.20 -28.14 28.51
C HIS A 73 -8.52 -28.09 27.75
N GLN A 74 -8.44 -28.24 26.43
CA GLN A 74 -9.60 -28.12 25.51
C GLN A 74 -10.72 -29.13 25.76
N ASN A 75 -10.57 -30.05 26.71
CA ASN A 75 -11.59 -30.99 27.17
C ASN A 75 -12.32 -30.55 28.46
N ARG A 76 -12.04 -29.34 28.97
CA ARG A 76 -12.69 -28.77 30.15
C ARG A 76 -13.57 -27.59 29.78
N ILE A 77 -14.84 -27.68 30.14
CA ILE A 77 -15.82 -26.61 30.04
C ILE A 77 -15.91 -25.94 31.41
N ILE A 78 -15.72 -24.62 31.45
CA ILE A 78 -15.85 -23.80 32.65
C ILE A 78 -17.13 -23.00 32.53
N ALA A 79 -18.05 -23.21 33.47
CA ALA A 79 -19.24 -22.38 33.62
C ALA A 79 -19.09 -21.50 34.86
N GLU A 80 -19.33 -20.20 34.70
CA GLU A 80 -19.23 -19.18 35.74
C GLU A 80 -20.61 -18.65 36.10
N LEU A 81 -20.88 -18.60 37.39
CA LEU A 81 -22.04 -17.92 37.96
C LEU A 81 -21.54 -16.78 38.84
N VAL A 82 -22.03 -15.57 38.60
CA VAL A 82 -21.78 -14.41 39.44
C VAL A 82 -23.00 -14.21 40.32
N ILE A 83 -22.84 -14.26 41.63
CA ILE A 83 -23.88 -13.89 42.60
C ILE A 83 -23.71 -12.41 42.92
N PRO A 84 -24.68 -11.54 42.56
CA PRO A 84 -24.61 -10.11 42.83
C PRO A 84 -24.53 -9.78 44.33
N PRO A 85 -24.07 -8.58 44.71
CA PRO A 85 -23.97 -8.19 46.11
C PRO A 85 -25.33 -8.13 46.81
N GLU A 86 -26.39 -7.74 46.11
CA GLU A 86 -27.78 -7.69 46.58
C GLU A 86 -28.39 -9.05 46.92
N THR A 87 -27.86 -10.12 46.31
CA THR A 87 -28.36 -11.49 46.50
C THR A 87 -27.46 -12.23 47.47
N GLY A 88 -28.03 -12.74 48.56
CA GLY A 88 -27.29 -13.45 49.62
C GLY A 88 -28.20 -13.90 50.76
N GLY A 89 -27.61 -14.16 51.91
CA GLY A 89 -28.29 -14.63 53.13
C GLY A 89 -28.33 -16.15 53.24
N PHE A 90 -27.57 -16.87 52.41
CA PHE A 90 -27.58 -18.33 52.35
C PHE A 90 -26.17 -18.93 52.36
N TRP A 91 -26.10 -20.17 52.84
CA TRP A 91 -24.91 -20.99 52.75
C TRP A 91 -24.83 -21.65 51.37
N ILE A 92 -23.62 -21.77 50.86
CA ILE A 92 -23.34 -22.41 49.59
C ILE A 92 -22.46 -23.61 49.86
N ARG A 93 -22.99 -24.79 49.55
CA ARG A 93 -22.35 -26.11 49.73
C ARG A 93 -22.39 -26.96 48.46
N GLU A 94 -23.33 -26.68 47.57
CA GLU A 94 -23.45 -27.33 46.27
C GLU A 94 -23.70 -26.32 45.15
N ILE A 95 -23.33 -26.72 43.94
CA ILE A 95 -23.54 -25.98 42.71
C ILE A 95 -24.00 -26.93 41.61
N GLY A 96 -25.00 -26.50 40.84
CA GLY A 96 -25.59 -27.26 39.74
C GLY A 96 -25.56 -26.46 38.46
N VAL A 97 -25.34 -27.14 37.33
CA VAL A 97 -25.45 -26.58 35.99
C VAL A 97 -26.63 -27.21 35.28
N PHE A 98 -27.48 -26.40 34.69
CA PHE A 98 -28.70 -26.82 34.01
C PHE A 98 -28.68 -26.40 32.54
N ASP A 99 -29.35 -27.17 31.71
CA ASP A 99 -29.57 -26.84 30.31
C ASP A 99 -30.85 -26.03 30.05
N GLU A 100 -31.14 -25.72 28.79
CA GLU A 100 -32.36 -25.02 28.34
C GLU A 100 -33.68 -25.72 28.71
N HIS A 101 -33.64 -27.02 28.98
CA HIS A 101 -34.81 -27.80 29.40
C HIS A 101 -34.93 -27.91 30.93
N GLY A 102 -33.99 -27.33 31.67
CA GLY A 102 -33.95 -27.40 33.14
C GLY A 102 -33.41 -28.71 33.67
N ASP A 103 -32.75 -29.53 32.83
CA ASP A 103 -32.12 -30.77 33.25
C ASP A 103 -30.75 -30.51 33.88
N LEU A 104 -30.49 -31.12 35.04
CA LEU A 104 -29.21 -31.00 35.74
C LEU A 104 -28.12 -31.75 34.96
N ILE A 105 -27.16 -31.04 34.40
CA ILE A 105 -26.04 -31.57 33.60
C ILE A 105 -24.87 -31.98 34.48
N ALA A 106 -24.53 -31.16 35.47
CA ALA A 106 -23.46 -31.44 36.40
C ALA A 106 -23.77 -30.87 37.77
N VAL A 107 -23.26 -31.56 38.79
CA VAL A 107 -23.38 -31.18 40.19
C VAL A 107 -22.00 -31.24 40.83
N GLY A 108 -21.67 -30.22 41.62
CA GLY A 108 -20.44 -30.15 42.36
C GLY A 108 -20.69 -29.75 43.80
N ASN A 109 -19.83 -30.23 44.70
CA ASN A 109 -19.79 -29.72 46.07
C ASN A 109 -18.70 -28.65 46.18
N THR A 110 -18.96 -27.63 47.00
CA THR A 110 -18.02 -26.54 47.28
C THR A 110 -17.72 -26.48 48.77
N ALA A 111 -16.62 -25.83 49.14
CA ALA A 111 -16.36 -25.50 50.54
C ALA A 111 -17.52 -24.65 51.08
N GLU A 112 -17.92 -24.91 52.32
CA GLU A 112 -18.98 -24.16 52.98
C GLU A 112 -18.62 -22.68 52.97
N SER A 113 -19.39 -21.91 52.19
CA SER A 113 -19.18 -20.49 52.01
C SER A 113 -20.49 -19.78 52.29
N TYR A 114 -20.47 -18.84 53.23
CA TYR A 114 -21.62 -17.99 53.50
C TYR A 114 -21.55 -16.74 52.65
N LYS A 115 -22.63 -16.47 51.90
CA LYS A 115 -22.77 -15.26 51.09
C LYS A 115 -23.66 -14.27 51.85
N PRO A 116 -23.10 -13.28 52.56
CA PRO A 116 -23.92 -12.29 53.24
C PRO A 116 -24.64 -11.37 52.25
N THR A 117 -25.76 -10.80 52.72
CA THR A 117 -26.49 -9.74 52.00
C THR A 117 -25.85 -8.36 52.23
N VAL A 118 -26.24 -7.37 51.41
CA VAL A 118 -25.85 -5.96 51.64
C VAL A 118 -26.35 -5.46 53.00
N ALA A 119 -27.53 -5.90 53.45
CA ALA A 119 -28.12 -5.52 54.73
C ALA A 119 -27.30 -6.01 55.94
N GLU A 120 -26.54 -7.08 55.77
CA GLU A 120 -25.62 -7.63 56.78
C GLU A 120 -24.25 -6.94 56.77
N GLY A 121 -24.07 -5.86 55.99
CA GLY A 121 -22.88 -5.01 56.00
C GLY A 121 -21.72 -5.48 55.11
N SER A 122 -21.93 -6.51 54.28
CA SER A 122 -20.88 -7.04 53.37
C SER A 122 -21.45 -7.46 52.01
N GLY A 123 -21.97 -6.50 51.25
CA GLY A 123 -22.36 -6.68 49.86
C GLY A 123 -21.16 -6.90 48.93
N ARG A 124 -20.67 -8.14 48.82
CA ARG A 124 -19.62 -8.51 47.85
C ARG A 124 -20.25 -9.35 46.74
N ALA A 125 -19.81 -9.17 45.50
CA ALA A 125 -20.12 -10.13 44.44
C ALA A 125 -19.22 -11.36 44.63
N GLN A 126 -19.78 -12.56 44.45
CA GLN A 126 -19.01 -13.81 44.54
C GLN A 126 -19.18 -14.62 43.26
N THR A 127 -18.07 -14.92 42.60
CA THR A 127 -18.05 -15.72 41.38
C THR A 127 -17.78 -17.17 41.72
N PHE A 128 -18.69 -18.06 41.33
CA PHE A 128 -18.52 -19.50 41.40
C PHE A 128 -18.20 -20.06 40.03
N ARG A 129 -17.19 -20.93 39.98
CA ARG A 129 -16.73 -21.59 38.76
C ARG A 129 -16.92 -23.10 38.93
N ILE A 130 -17.62 -23.73 38.00
CA ILE A 130 -17.72 -25.19 37.93
C ILE A 130 -17.01 -25.67 36.66
N ILE A 131 -16.17 -26.70 36.83
CA ILE A 131 -15.33 -27.24 35.77
C ILE A 131 -15.87 -28.62 35.42
N LEU A 132 -16.39 -28.75 34.21
CA LEU A 132 -16.89 -30.01 33.65
C LEU A 132 -15.83 -30.57 32.71
N THR A 133 -15.34 -31.78 32.99
CA THR A 133 -14.42 -32.48 32.10
C THR A 133 -15.22 -33.42 31.20
N VAL A 134 -15.19 -33.19 29.89
CA VAL A 134 -15.90 -34.01 28.89
C VAL A 134 -14.90 -34.80 28.05
N SER A 135 -15.31 -35.95 27.52
CA SER A 135 -14.46 -36.80 26.67
C SER A 135 -14.29 -36.23 25.25
N SER A 136 -15.21 -35.38 24.78
CA SER A 136 -15.13 -34.65 23.51
C SER A 136 -15.82 -33.30 23.63
N THR A 137 -15.19 -32.24 23.12
CA THR A 137 -15.70 -30.86 23.09
C THR A 137 -16.25 -30.43 21.74
N ALA A 138 -16.28 -31.35 20.77
CA ALA A 138 -16.64 -31.07 19.38
C ALA A 138 -18.09 -30.59 19.18
N THR A 139 -18.98 -30.74 20.17
CA THR A 139 -20.42 -30.55 19.94
C THR A 139 -21.18 -29.81 21.03
N VAL A 140 -20.48 -29.04 21.85
CA VAL A 140 -21.13 -28.04 22.72
C VAL A 140 -21.11 -26.71 21.97
N ALA A 141 -22.22 -26.34 21.35
CA ALA A 141 -22.37 -24.99 20.81
C ALA A 141 -22.41 -24.06 22.01
N LEU A 142 -21.27 -23.42 22.23
CA LEU A 142 -21.02 -22.42 23.25
C LEU A 142 -21.75 -21.13 22.86
N THR A 143 -23.08 -21.20 22.80
CA THR A 143 -23.95 -20.07 22.53
C THR A 143 -24.42 -19.53 23.87
N VAL A 144 -23.67 -18.56 24.40
CA VAL A 144 -24.10 -17.74 25.53
C VAL A 144 -24.94 -16.60 24.94
N ASP A 145 -26.20 -16.51 25.35
CA ASP A 145 -27.00 -15.32 25.09
C ASP A 145 -26.54 -14.21 26.05
N ASN A 146 -25.66 -13.34 25.56
CA ASN A 146 -25.00 -12.29 26.33
C ASN A 146 -25.86 -11.02 26.53
N THR A 147 -27.17 -11.06 26.27
CA THR A 147 -28.00 -9.85 26.27
C THR A 147 -28.35 -9.28 27.65
N MET A 148 -28.14 -10.04 28.74
CA MET A 148 -28.36 -9.57 30.12
C MET A 148 -27.36 -10.18 31.13
N VAL A 149 -26.06 -9.92 30.95
CA VAL A 149 -25.03 -10.47 31.83
C VAL A 149 -24.05 -9.41 32.30
N MET A 150 -23.67 -9.46 33.57
CA MET A 150 -22.63 -8.62 34.16
C MET A 150 -21.26 -9.01 33.61
N ALA A 151 -20.61 -8.10 32.89
CA ALA A 151 -19.25 -8.33 32.38
C ALA A 151 -18.28 -8.42 33.57
N THR A 152 -17.53 -9.52 33.66
CA THR A 152 -16.41 -9.63 34.60
C THR A 152 -15.25 -8.75 34.12
N VAL A 153 -14.43 -8.25 35.04
CA VAL A 153 -13.25 -7.43 34.71
C VAL A 153 -12.32 -8.19 33.73
N ASP A 154 -12.08 -9.47 34.00
CA ASP A 154 -11.27 -10.35 33.13
C ASP A 154 -11.81 -10.39 31.68
N TYR A 155 -13.13 -10.43 31.50
CA TYR A 155 -13.73 -10.44 30.16
C TYR A 155 -13.49 -9.13 29.41
N VAL A 156 -13.58 -8.00 30.11
CA VAL A 156 -13.33 -6.67 29.52
C VAL A 156 -11.87 -6.52 29.15
N ASP A 157 -10.95 -6.91 30.03
CA ASP A 157 -9.50 -6.82 29.78
C ASP A 157 -9.07 -7.72 28.62
N ASP A 158 -9.58 -8.96 28.56
CA ASP A 158 -9.33 -9.88 27.43
C ASP A 158 -9.80 -9.27 26.10
N LYS A 159 -10.98 -8.66 26.09
CA LYS A 159 -11.54 -8.04 24.88
C LYS A 159 -10.82 -6.76 24.48
N LEU A 160 -10.38 -5.96 25.45
CA LEU A 160 -9.58 -4.78 25.19
C LEU A 160 -8.23 -5.16 24.56
N LYS A 161 -7.58 -6.19 25.12
CA LYS A 161 -6.32 -6.73 24.58
C LYS A 161 -6.48 -7.30 23.16
N GLU A 162 -7.58 -8.00 22.89
CA GLU A 162 -7.92 -8.46 21.53
C GLU A 162 -8.10 -7.28 20.57
N HIS A 163 -8.79 -6.22 21.02
CA HIS A 163 -9.01 -5.01 20.22
C HIS A 163 -7.71 -4.25 19.93
N GLU A 164 -6.84 -4.06 20.93
CA GLU A 164 -5.53 -3.40 20.81
C GLU A 164 -4.61 -4.10 19.80
N GLN A 165 -4.69 -5.42 19.72
CA GLN A 165 -3.92 -6.21 18.75
C GLN A 165 -4.58 -6.26 17.36
N SER A 166 -5.86 -5.89 17.28
CA SER A 166 -6.60 -5.89 16.03
C SER A 166 -6.32 -4.64 15.20
N ARG A 167 -6.48 -4.76 13.89
CA ARG A 167 -6.52 -3.63 12.94
C ARG A 167 -7.94 -3.38 12.45
N ARG A 168 -8.96 -3.76 13.24
CA ARG A 168 -10.37 -3.63 12.89
C ARG A 168 -10.87 -2.20 13.12
N HIS A 169 -10.31 -1.27 12.37
CA HIS A 169 -10.73 0.13 12.35
C HIS A 169 -11.06 0.51 10.90
N PRO A 170 -12.00 1.43 10.65
CA PRO A 170 -12.29 1.89 9.30
C PRO A 170 -11.05 2.45 8.60
N ASP A 171 -10.98 2.23 7.28
CA ASP A 171 -9.93 2.79 6.44
C ASP A 171 -10.08 4.32 6.37
N ALA A 172 -8.95 5.00 6.16
CA ALA A 172 -8.96 6.45 5.99
C ALA A 172 -9.58 6.82 4.65
N SER A 173 -10.19 8.00 4.60
CA SER A 173 -10.69 8.63 3.39
C SER A 173 -10.24 10.08 3.31
N LEU A 174 -10.60 10.75 2.21
CA LEU A 174 -10.34 12.18 2.04
C LEU A 174 -11.11 13.06 3.05
N THR A 175 -12.13 12.51 3.71
CA THR A 175 -13.01 13.25 4.64
C THR A 175 -12.99 12.71 6.06
N ALA A 176 -12.54 11.47 6.27
CA ALA A 176 -12.51 10.80 7.56
C ALA A 176 -11.15 10.19 7.85
N LYS A 177 -10.69 10.33 9.10
CA LYS A 177 -9.47 9.68 9.58
C LYS A 177 -9.68 8.17 9.70
N GLY A 178 -8.63 7.40 9.41
CA GLY A 178 -8.63 5.94 9.53
C GLY A 178 -7.23 5.37 9.28
N PHE A 179 -7.13 4.06 9.06
CA PHE A 179 -5.87 3.44 8.65
C PHE A 179 -5.70 3.45 7.12
N THR A 180 -4.46 3.61 6.66
CA THR A 180 -4.10 3.53 5.23
C THR A 180 -3.03 2.47 5.01
N GLN A 181 -3.09 1.77 3.87
CA GLN A 181 -2.01 0.89 3.44
C GLN A 181 -0.96 1.69 2.65
N LEU A 182 0.31 1.36 2.84
CA LEU A 182 1.42 2.04 2.17
C LEU A 182 1.77 1.36 0.84
N SER A 183 2.07 2.15 -0.19
CA SER A 183 2.53 1.66 -1.49
C SER A 183 3.82 2.36 -1.93
N SER A 184 4.74 1.58 -2.51
CA SER A 184 5.99 2.09 -3.08
C SER A 184 5.97 2.17 -4.61
N ALA A 185 4.80 2.00 -5.24
CA ALA A 185 4.64 2.18 -6.68
C ALA A 185 4.71 3.68 -7.05
N THR A 186 5.39 4.00 -8.16
CA THR A 186 5.57 5.39 -8.64
C THR A 186 4.49 5.84 -9.62
N ASN A 187 3.57 4.96 -9.99
CA ASN A 187 2.51 5.18 -10.98
C ASN A 187 1.14 4.66 -10.51
N SER A 188 0.95 4.50 -9.19
CA SER A 188 -0.34 4.04 -8.65
C SER A 188 -1.43 5.07 -8.88
N THR A 189 -2.62 4.62 -9.25
CA THR A 189 -3.84 5.43 -9.37
C THR A 189 -4.80 5.23 -8.19
N SER A 190 -4.39 4.50 -7.16
CA SER A 190 -5.24 4.20 -6.01
C SER A 190 -5.35 5.41 -5.08
N GLU A 191 -6.58 5.77 -4.70
CA GLU A 191 -6.85 6.80 -3.68
C GLU A 191 -6.86 6.23 -2.25
N ALA A 192 -6.81 4.90 -2.10
CA ALA A 192 -6.81 4.23 -0.80
C ALA A 192 -5.41 3.98 -0.22
N LEU A 193 -4.36 4.14 -1.05
CA LEU A 193 -2.98 3.83 -0.69
C LEU A 193 -2.18 5.12 -0.49
N ALA A 194 -1.38 5.17 0.56
CA ALA A 194 -0.46 6.29 0.79
C ALA A 194 0.92 5.98 0.18
N ALA A 195 1.51 6.97 -0.51
CA ALA A 195 2.84 6.82 -1.09
C ALA A 195 3.93 6.77 -0.01
N THR A 196 4.88 5.85 -0.13
CA THR A 196 6.06 5.81 0.75
C THR A 196 7.12 6.84 0.34
N PRO A 197 8.03 7.24 1.25
CA PRO A 197 9.20 8.03 0.89
C PRO A 197 10.04 7.42 -0.24
N LYS A 198 10.04 6.09 -0.37
CA LYS A 198 10.71 5.36 -1.47
C LYS A 198 10.07 5.68 -2.83
N ALA A 199 8.74 5.64 -2.94
CA ALA A 199 8.04 6.01 -4.16
C ALA A 199 8.31 7.48 -4.53
N VAL A 200 8.19 8.38 -3.54
CA VAL A 200 8.42 9.81 -3.74
C VAL A 200 9.86 10.07 -4.21
N LYS A 201 10.86 9.43 -3.58
CA LYS A 201 12.26 9.56 -3.98
C LYS A 201 12.50 9.03 -5.40
N ALA A 202 11.94 7.88 -5.75
CA ALA A 202 12.09 7.32 -7.10
C ALA A 202 11.44 8.21 -8.17
N ALA A 203 10.28 8.81 -7.89
CA ALA A 203 9.64 9.77 -8.79
C ALA A 203 10.49 11.06 -8.93
N TYR A 204 11.03 11.56 -7.83
CA TYR A 204 11.94 12.72 -7.82
C TYR A 204 13.21 12.45 -8.64
N ASP A 205 13.87 11.32 -8.44
CA ASP A 205 15.09 10.95 -9.18
C ASP A 205 14.82 10.81 -10.69
N LEU A 206 13.66 10.25 -11.06
CA LEU A 206 13.24 10.16 -12.47
C LEU A 206 13.02 11.56 -13.08
N ALA A 207 12.38 12.47 -12.35
CA ALA A 207 12.19 13.85 -12.78
C ALA A 207 13.54 14.59 -12.91
N ASN A 208 14.42 14.43 -11.92
CA ASN A 208 15.73 15.08 -11.92
C ASN A 208 16.60 14.61 -13.10
N ARG A 209 16.60 13.32 -13.45
CA ARG A 209 17.30 12.80 -14.64
C ARG A 209 16.83 13.43 -15.95
N LYS A 210 15.54 13.76 -16.07
CA LYS A 210 15.02 14.47 -17.25
C LYS A 210 15.44 15.93 -17.29
N TYR A 211 15.59 16.58 -16.14
CA TYR A 211 15.98 17.98 -16.06
C TYR A 211 17.51 18.19 -16.15
N THR A 212 18.30 17.23 -15.66
CA THR A 212 19.76 17.20 -15.81
C THR A 212 20.19 16.52 -17.12
N ALA A 213 19.40 16.66 -18.19
CA ALA A 213 19.81 16.14 -19.49
C ALA A 213 21.21 16.69 -19.78
N GLN A 214 22.20 15.80 -19.86
CA GLN A 214 23.60 16.16 -20.06
C GLN A 214 23.72 17.01 -21.32
N ASP A 215 24.73 17.88 -21.35
CA ASP A 215 25.01 18.68 -22.54
C ASP A 215 25.24 17.74 -23.74
N ALA A 216 24.70 18.10 -24.90
CA ALA A 216 24.95 17.30 -26.09
C ALA A 216 26.41 17.43 -26.50
N THR A 217 26.98 16.32 -26.95
CA THR A 217 28.29 16.28 -27.58
C THR A 217 28.13 15.69 -28.98
N THR A 218 29.22 15.63 -29.74
CA THR A 218 29.25 14.95 -31.04
C THR A 218 29.04 13.43 -30.92
N GLU A 219 29.17 12.86 -29.72
CA GLU A 219 29.02 11.43 -29.45
C GLU A 219 27.74 11.09 -28.66
N GLN A 220 27.13 12.08 -28.01
CA GLN A 220 25.98 11.89 -27.12
C GLN A 220 24.88 12.92 -27.34
N LYS A 221 23.63 12.45 -27.41
CA LYS A 221 22.44 13.33 -27.46
C LYS A 221 22.24 14.03 -26.11
N GLY A 222 21.86 15.31 -26.14
CA GLY A 222 21.70 16.13 -24.95
C GLY A 222 21.05 17.50 -25.21
N LEU A 223 21.11 18.40 -24.24
CA LEU A 223 20.70 19.79 -24.40
C LEU A 223 21.83 20.62 -25.06
N VAL A 224 21.48 21.60 -25.90
CA VAL A 224 22.45 22.47 -26.58
C VAL A 224 22.02 23.92 -26.46
N GLN A 225 22.95 24.81 -26.15
CA GLN A 225 22.70 26.25 -26.17
C GLN A 225 22.76 26.77 -27.62
N LEU A 226 21.74 27.53 -28.05
CA LEU A 226 21.71 28.11 -29.38
C LEU A 226 22.50 29.42 -29.45
N SER A 227 23.27 29.63 -30.53
CA SER A 227 24.03 30.85 -30.80
C SER A 227 23.63 31.51 -32.12
N SER A 228 23.53 32.84 -32.12
CA SER A 228 23.34 33.64 -33.34
C SER A 228 24.64 34.29 -33.85
N ALA A 229 25.80 33.97 -33.27
CA ALA A 229 27.08 34.48 -33.74
C ALA A 229 27.50 33.81 -35.06
N THR A 230 28.04 34.58 -36.01
CA THR A 230 28.48 34.09 -37.33
C THR A 230 29.95 33.67 -37.38
N ASN A 231 30.67 33.79 -36.27
CA ASN A 231 32.10 33.50 -36.13
C ASN A 231 32.42 32.75 -34.82
N SER A 232 31.44 32.07 -34.24
CA SER A 232 31.65 31.29 -33.01
C SER A 232 32.61 30.13 -33.26
N VAL A 233 33.53 29.91 -32.32
CA VAL A 233 34.42 28.73 -32.27
C VAL A 233 33.97 27.70 -31.22
N SER A 234 32.82 27.93 -30.57
CA SER A 234 32.30 27.02 -29.54
C SER A 234 31.81 25.72 -30.17
N GLU A 235 32.27 24.60 -29.61
CA GLU A 235 31.82 23.25 -29.97
C GLU A 235 30.61 22.77 -29.15
N THR A 236 30.20 23.56 -28.14
CA THR A 236 29.08 23.24 -27.23
C THR A 236 27.79 24.01 -27.58
N MET A 237 27.83 24.85 -28.61
CA MET A 237 26.68 25.65 -29.05
C MET A 237 26.28 25.30 -30.48
N ALA A 238 24.97 25.26 -30.75
CA ALA A 238 24.45 25.08 -32.11
C ALA A 238 24.13 26.43 -32.77
N ALA A 239 24.46 26.56 -34.05
CA ALA A 239 24.14 27.75 -34.83
C ALA A 239 22.63 27.84 -35.09
N THR A 240 22.06 29.02 -34.85
CA THR A 240 20.67 29.32 -35.21
C THR A 240 20.51 29.52 -36.72
N PRO A 241 19.29 29.33 -37.28
CA PRO A 241 18.99 29.70 -38.66
C PRO A 241 19.35 31.16 -38.99
N LYS A 242 19.27 32.07 -37.99
CA LYS A 242 19.70 33.47 -38.12
C LYS A 242 21.20 33.59 -38.41
N ALA A 243 22.05 32.89 -37.64
CA ALA A 243 23.49 32.86 -37.88
C ALA A 243 23.83 32.25 -39.24
N VAL A 244 23.20 31.12 -39.57
CA VAL A 244 23.43 30.42 -40.84
C VAL A 244 23.03 31.30 -42.03
N LYS A 245 21.86 31.95 -41.95
CA LYS A 245 21.41 32.88 -43.00
C LYS A 245 22.34 34.08 -43.12
N ALA A 246 22.76 34.70 -42.02
CA ALA A 246 23.69 35.83 -42.06
C ALA A 246 25.05 35.45 -42.67
N ALA A 247 25.59 34.27 -42.33
CA ALA A 247 26.82 33.76 -42.93
C ALA A 247 26.65 33.44 -44.43
N TYR A 248 25.51 32.85 -44.81
CA TYR A 248 25.16 32.58 -46.21
C TYR A 248 25.01 33.87 -47.02
N ASP A 249 24.28 34.86 -46.51
CA ASP A 249 24.10 36.15 -47.17
C ASP A 249 25.45 36.87 -47.36
N LEU A 250 26.35 36.81 -46.36
CA LEU A 250 27.71 37.36 -46.46
C LEU A 250 28.56 36.62 -47.52
N ALA A 251 28.48 35.29 -47.57
CA ALA A 251 29.20 34.49 -48.55
C ALA A 251 28.67 34.75 -49.97
N ASN A 252 27.36 34.81 -50.13
CA ASN A 252 26.71 35.11 -51.41
C ASN A 252 27.02 36.54 -51.87
N GLY A 253 27.07 37.52 -50.95
CA GLY A 253 27.50 38.89 -51.25
C GLY A 253 28.95 38.99 -51.75
N LYS A 254 29.85 38.11 -51.28
CA LYS A 254 31.23 38.03 -51.80
C LYS A 254 31.33 37.33 -53.16
N TYR A 255 30.46 36.34 -53.42
CA TYR A 255 30.43 35.60 -54.68
C TYR A 255 29.67 36.32 -55.80
N THR A 256 28.71 37.18 -55.47
CA THR A 256 28.01 38.09 -56.40
C THR A 256 28.81 39.36 -56.70
N ALA A 257 30.15 39.24 -56.65
CA ALA A 257 31.07 40.35 -56.81
C ALA A 257 30.66 41.25 -57.98
N GLN A 258 30.46 42.53 -57.65
CA GLN A 258 30.21 43.59 -58.62
C GLN A 258 31.24 43.52 -59.75
N ASP A 259 30.83 43.89 -60.97
CA ASP A 259 31.72 43.89 -62.13
C ASP A 259 33.03 44.60 -61.81
N ALA A 260 34.15 43.98 -62.22
CA ALA A 260 35.43 44.61 -62.11
C ALA A 260 35.45 45.85 -63.01
N THR A 261 36.07 46.90 -62.51
CA THR A 261 36.35 48.10 -63.27
C THR A 261 37.85 48.37 -63.20
N THR A 262 38.34 49.33 -63.96
CA THR A 262 39.74 49.75 -63.93
C THR A 262 40.18 50.26 -62.54
N ALA A 263 39.25 50.61 -61.65
CA ALA A 263 39.53 51.07 -60.29
C ALA A 263 39.12 50.08 -59.17
N ARG A 264 38.38 49.00 -59.48
CA ARG A 264 37.82 48.06 -58.49
C ARG A 264 37.97 46.62 -58.94
N LYS A 265 38.55 45.77 -58.07
CA LYS A 265 38.61 44.32 -58.29
C LYS A 265 37.19 43.71 -58.26
N GLY A 266 36.90 42.80 -59.17
CA GLY A 266 35.58 42.17 -59.31
C GLY A 266 35.60 40.99 -60.29
N LEU A 267 34.43 40.50 -60.68
CA LEU A 267 34.29 39.50 -61.74
C LEU A 267 34.24 40.20 -63.11
N VAL A 268 34.77 39.56 -64.16
CA VAL A 268 34.75 40.08 -65.54
C VAL A 268 34.30 38.97 -66.48
N GLN A 269 33.37 39.28 -67.39
CA GLN A 269 32.97 38.33 -68.42
C GLN A 269 33.99 38.33 -69.57
N LEU A 270 34.36 37.15 -70.06
CA LEU A 270 35.33 37.01 -71.14
C LEU A 270 34.66 37.17 -72.52
N SER A 271 35.32 37.90 -73.42
CA SER A 271 34.87 38.09 -74.81
C SER A 271 35.94 37.71 -75.81
N SER A 272 35.53 37.03 -76.88
CA SER A 272 36.40 36.69 -78.01
C SER A 272 36.19 37.59 -79.23
N ALA A 273 35.44 38.69 -79.10
CA ALA A 273 35.32 39.69 -80.15
C ALA A 273 36.64 40.48 -80.30
N THR A 274 37.06 40.72 -81.54
CA THR A 274 38.35 41.37 -81.87
C THR A 274 38.26 42.90 -81.99
N ASN A 275 37.05 43.46 -81.89
CA ASN A 275 36.75 44.88 -82.04
C ASN A 275 35.75 45.41 -81.00
N SER A 276 35.67 44.77 -79.83
CA SER A 276 34.73 45.17 -78.79
C SER A 276 35.10 46.53 -78.18
N PRO A 277 34.16 47.50 -78.09
CA PRO A 277 34.36 48.75 -77.35
C PRO A 277 33.99 48.63 -75.86
N SER A 278 33.59 47.44 -75.38
CA SER A 278 33.16 47.25 -74.00
C SER A 278 34.34 47.32 -73.01
N GLU A 279 34.16 48.10 -71.95
CA GLU A 279 35.08 48.18 -70.80
C GLU A 279 34.74 47.20 -69.67
N THR A 280 33.65 46.43 -69.81
CA THR A 280 33.19 45.44 -68.83
C THR A 280 33.54 44.00 -69.20
N LEU A 281 34.20 43.80 -70.34
CA LEU A 281 34.60 42.50 -70.87
C LEU A 281 36.13 42.41 -70.98
N ALA A 282 36.68 41.27 -70.59
CA ALA A 282 38.10 40.97 -70.79
C ALA A 282 38.31 40.18 -72.09
N ALA A 283 39.31 40.57 -72.89
CA ALA A 283 39.65 39.87 -74.12
C ALA A 283 40.20 38.46 -73.82
N THR A 284 39.73 37.45 -74.54
CA THR A 284 40.27 36.09 -74.45
C THR A 284 41.60 35.98 -75.20
N PRO A 285 42.46 34.99 -74.85
CA PRO A 285 43.64 34.66 -75.66
C PRO A 285 43.31 34.40 -77.13
N LYS A 286 42.11 33.89 -77.42
CA LYS A 286 41.62 33.69 -78.79
C LYS A 286 41.47 35.02 -79.54
N ALA A 287 40.81 36.02 -78.96
CA ALA A 287 40.69 37.35 -79.58
C ALA A 287 42.06 38.01 -79.80
N VAL A 288 42.93 37.96 -78.78
CA VAL A 288 44.30 38.53 -78.87
C VAL A 288 45.10 37.83 -79.97
N LYS A 289 45.04 36.50 -80.04
CA LYS A 289 45.71 35.73 -81.09
C LYS A 289 45.19 36.11 -82.48
N THR A 290 43.87 36.20 -82.67
CA THR A 290 43.29 36.59 -83.96
C THR A 290 43.73 37.99 -84.40
N VAL A 291 43.76 38.97 -83.49
CA VAL A 291 44.28 40.32 -83.80
C VAL A 291 45.77 40.29 -84.13
N MET A 292 46.56 39.49 -83.41
CA MET A 292 47.99 39.34 -83.67
C MET A 292 48.25 38.71 -85.04
N ASP A 293 47.52 37.64 -85.37
CA ASP A 293 47.61 36.95 -86.66
C ASP A 293 47.25 37.90 -87.83
N GLU A 294 46.22 38.74 -87.67
CA GLU A 294 45.86 39.77 -88.66
C GLU A 294 46.90 40.91 -88.73
N THR A 295 47.48 41.32 -87.60
CA THR A 295 48.53 42.36 -87.58
C THR A 295 49.80 41.89 -88.29
N ASN A 296 50.17 40.61 -88.13
CA ASN A 296 51.31 40.01 -88.82
C ASN A 296 51.14 39.92 -90.34
N LYS A 297 49.91 39.99 -90.87
CA LYS A 297 49.65 40.05 -92.32
C LYS A 297 49.80 41.45 -92.90
N LYS A 298 49.81 42.51 -92.07
CA LYS A 298 49.95 43.88 -92.55
C LYS A 298 51.41 44.15 -92.94
N ALA A 299 51.58 44.95 -94.00
CA ALA A 299 52.91 45.36 -94.44
C ALA A 299 53.64 46.15 -93.32
N PRO A 300 54.98 46.05 -93.23
CA PRO A 300 55.73 46.83 -92.25
C PRO A 300 55.40 48.32 -92.39
N LEU A 301 55.32 49.04 -91.26
CA LEU A 301 55.06 50.49 -91.22
C LEU A 301 56.00 51.29 -92.13
N SER A 302 57.16 50.72 -92.45
CA SER A 302 58.14 51.21 -93.43
C SER A 302 57.90 50.63 -94.83
N SER A 303 56.66 50.66 -95.32
CA SER A 303 56.39 50.32 -96.72
C SER A 303 56.82 51.51 -97.61
N PRO A 304 57.53 51.30 -98.73
CA PRO A 304 57.85 52.38 -99.67
C PRO A 304 56.55 53.09 -100.10
N ALA A 305 56.61 54.42 -100.29
CA ALA A 305 55.47 55.19 -100.76
C ALA A 305 54.87 54.55 -102.02
N LEU A 306 53.54 54.41 -102.06
CA LEU A 306 52.82 53.85 -103.21
C LEU A 306 53.01 54.79 -104.42
N THR A 307 53.97 54.48 -105.28
CA THR A 307 54.21 55.18 -106.55
C THR A 307 53.41 54.50 -107.66
N GLY A 308 52.10 54.72 -107.68
CA GLY A 308 51.22 54.26 -108.75
C GLY A 308 49.82 54.82 -108.58
N THR A 309 49.29 55.45 -109.62
CA THR A 309 47.90 55.93 -109.68
C THR A 309 46.96 54.73 -109.66
N PRO A 310 45.95 54.68 -108.77
CA PRO A 310 45.00 53.57 -108.75
C PRO A 310 44.16 53.57 -110.03
N THR A 311 44.12 52.43 -110.73
CA THR A 311 43.11 52.08 -111.73
C THR A 311 41.95 51.35 -111.08
#